data_AF-A0A534M4U7-F1
#
_entry.id   AF-A0A534M4U7-F1
#
_cell.length_a   1.000
_cell.length_b   1.000
_cell.length_c   1.000
_cell.angle_alpha   90.00
_cell.angle_beta   90.00
_cell.angle_gamma   90.00
#
_symmetry.space_group_name_H-M   'P 1'
#
loop_
_entity.id
_entity.type
_entity.pdbx_description
1 polymer ?
#
loop_
_entity_poly.entity_id
_entity_poly.type
_entity_poly.pdbx_seq_one_letter_code
_entity_poly.pdbx_strand_id
1 'polypeptide(L)'
;MKGNAYLVVWWMSQVPYAAVFDNQVAAEAAASVRNALMVTVSGRDARIDAVQDWYRRDEDGQPMSAEWRNILGQLQIALTTKK
;
A
#
# COMPACT_ATOMS: atom_id res chain seq x y z
N MET A 1 14.93 11.33 11.07
CA MET A 1 14.29 10.94 9.80
C MET A 1 13.67 12.18 9.17
N LYS A 2 14.23 12.68 8.06
CA LYS A 2 13.76 13.91 7.37
C LYS A 2 13.11 13.61 6.00
N GLY A 3 12.75 12.35 5.74
CA GLY A 3 12.09 11.91 4.51
C GLY A 3 10.99 10.90 4.79
N ASN A 4 10.12 10.71 3.81
CA ASN A 4 9.08 9.68 3.85
C ASN A 4 9.73 8.28 3.92
N ALA A 5 9.05 7.36 4.58
CA ALA A 5 9.35 5.94 4.53
C ALA A 5 8.25 5.21 3.76
N TYR A 6 8.60 4.10 3.11
CA TYR A 6 7.68 3.33 2.29
C TYR A 6 7.65 1.90 2.81
N LEU A 7 6.53 1.51 3.42
CA LEU A 7 6.31 0.14 3.89
C LEU A 7 5.63 -0.65 2.77
N VAL A 8 6.28 -1.69 2.29
CA VAL A 8 5.76 -2.60 1.26
C VAL A 8 5.35 -3.90 1.91
N VAL A 9 4.08 -4.30 1.76
CA VAL A 9 3.49 -5.51 2.37
C VAL A 9 2.93 -6.43 1.29
N TRP A 10 3.32 -7.69 1.27
CA TRP A 10 2.87 -8.67 0.27
C TRP A 10 2.63 -10.04 0.91
N TRP A 11 1.98 -10.93 0.15
CA TRP A 11 1.69 -12.29 0.59
C TRP A 11 2.39 -13.32 -0.28
N MET A 12 2.97 -14.33 0.36
CA MET A 12 3.47 -15.53 -0.30
C MET A 12 3.00 -16.74 0.49
N SER A 13 2.30 -17.68 -0.16
CA SER A 13 1.74 -18.87 0.51
C SER A 13 0.91 -18.53 1.76
N GLN A 14 0.03 -17.52 1.65
CA GLN A 14 -0.81 -17.00 2.74
C GLN A 14 -0.07 -16.35 3.94
N VAL A 15 1.25 -16.23 3.87
CA VAL A 15 2.06 -15.56 4.89
C VAL A 15 2.32 -14.10 4.47
N PRO A 16 2.04 -13.11 5.34
CA PRO A 16 2.39 -11.72 5.08
C PRO A 16 3.89 -11.50 5.28
N TYR A 17 4.49 -10.74 4.37
CA TYR A 17 5.87 -10.26 4.42
C TYR A 17 5.88 -8.75 4.30
N ALA A 18 6.91 -8.12 4.86
CA ALA A 18 7.05 -6.68 4.83
C ALA A 18 8.52 -6.26 4.66
N ALA A 19 8.73 -5.11 4.00
CA ALA A 19 10.01 -4.44 3.91
C ALA A 19 9.79 -2.91 3.96
N VAL A 20 10.76 -2.19 4.52
CA VAL A 20 10.73 -0.72 4.60
C VAL A 20 11.83 -0.15 3.72
N PHE A 21 11.47 0.85 2.93
CA PHE A 21 12.36 1.57 2.03
C PHE A 21 12.37 3.05 2.39
N ASP A 22 13.49 3.73 2.14
CA ASP A 22 13.67 5.18 2.22
C ASP A 22 13.60 5.87 0.85
N ASN A 23 13.61 5.08 -0.23
CA ASN A 23 13.53 5.53 -1.62
C ASN A 23 12.21 5.06 -2.26
N GLN A 24 11.44 6.02 -2.78
CA GLN A 24 10.15 5.75 -3.41
C GLN A 24 10.26 4.79 -4.60
N VAL A 25 11.18 5.06 -5.53
CA VAL A 25 11.33 4.27 -6.77
C VAL A 25 11.68 2.81 -6.46
N ALA A 26 12.54 2.58 -5.45
CA ALA A 26 12.87 1.24 -5.00
C ALA A 26 11.66 0.53 -4.38
N ALA A 27 10.85 1.25 -3.59
CA ALA A 27 9.63 0.73 -3.00
C ALA A 27 8.59 0.37 -4.07
N GLU A 28 8.38 1.24 -5.05
CA GLU A 28 7.46 1.02 -6.18
C GLU A 28 7.88 -0.19 -7.00
N ALA A 29 9.17 -0.33 -7.33
CA ALA A 29 9.70 -1.50 -8.02
C ALA A 29 9.47 -2.79 -7.22
N ALA A 30 9.75 -2.76 -5.90
CA ALA A 30 9.55 -3.91 -5.04
C ALA A 30 8.08 -4.30 -4.92
N ALA A 31 7.18 -3.31 -4.81
CA ALA A 31 5.75 -3.50 -4.69
C ALA A 31 5.13 -4.02 -5.99
N SER A 32 5.55 -3.46 -7.12
CA SER A 32 5.12 -3.85 -8.47
C SER A 32 5.37 -5.34 -8.74
N VAL A 33 6.57 -5.85 -8.45
CA VAL A 33 6.94 -7.26 -8.69
C VAL A 33 6.17 -8.23 -7.78
N ARG A 34 5.71 -7.76 -6.62
CA ARG A 34 5.09 -8.60 -5.58
C ARG A 34 3.58 -8.47 -5.51
N ASN A 35 2.97 -7.63 -6.34
CA ASN A 35 1.57 -7.22 -6.22
C ASN A 35 1.24 -6.77 -4.78
N ALA A 36 2.11 -5.93 -4.22
CA ALA A 36 2.08 -5.56 -2.82
C ALA A 36 1.14 -4.37 -2.54
N LEU A 37 0.82 -4.18 -1.26
CA LEU A 37 0.39 -2.88 -0.77
C LEU A 37 1.63 -2.03 -0.46
N MET A 38 1.67 -0.79 -0.94
CA MET A 38 2.68 0.19 -0.59
C MET A 38 2.07 1.29 0.26
N VAL A 39 2.57 1.47 1.48
CA VAL A 39 2.14 2.49 2.43
C VAL A 39 3.19 3.58 2.49
N THR A 40 2.82 4.81 2.15
CA THR A 40 3.66 5.98 2.32
C THR A 40 3.47 6.52 3.73
N VAL A 41 4.57 6.61 4.48
CA VAL A 41 4.60 7.01 5.88
C VAL A 41 5.46 8.26 6.04
N SER A 42 4.96 9.25 6.77
CA SER A 42 5.71 10.47 7.10
C SER A 42 5.69 10.82 8.58
N GLY A 43 6.57 11.75 8.94
CA GLY A 43 6.68 12.27 10.31
C GLY A 43 7.29 11.28 11.30
N ARG A 44 7.30 11.67 12.58
CA ARG A 44 7.76 10.81 13.68
C ARG A 44 6.67 9.90 14.22
N ASP A 45 5.40 10.26 14.02
CA ASP A 45 4.24 9.55 14.55
C ASP A 45 3.67 8.52 13.55
N ALA A 46 4.48 8.10 12.56
CA ALA A 46 4.11 7.15 11.51
C ALA A 46 2.78 7.49 10.81
N ARG A 47 2.60 8.76 10.42
CA ARG A 47 1.40 9.21 9.71
C ARG A 47 1.34 8.49 8.35
N ILE A 48 0.20 7.86 8.06
CA ILE A 48 -0.06 7.25 6.75
C ILE A 48 -0.57 8.33 5.80
N ASP A 49 0.20 8.61 4.75
CA ASP A 49 -0.15 9.58 3.72
C ASP A 49 -0.93 8.95 2.57
N ALA A 50 -0.59 7.72 2.19
CA ALA A 50 -1.23 6.98 1.12
C ALA A 50 -1.06 5.48 1.30
N VAL A 51 -2.02 4.72 0.78
CA VAL A 51 -1.93 3.27 0.61
C VAL A 51 -2.26 2.96 -0.85
N GLN A 52 -1.29 2.42 -1.57
CA GLN A 52 -1.40 2.04 -2.97
C GLN A 52 -1.44 0.52 -3.09
N ASP A 53 -2.26 0.02 -3.98
CA ASP A 53 -2.48 -1.39 -4.24
C ASP A 53 -1.86 -1.74 -5.59
N TRP A 54 -0.72 -2.43 -5.59
CA TRP A 54 -0.02 -2.82 -6.81
C TRP A 54 -0.56 -4.10 -7.45
N TYR A 55 -1.53 -4.77 -6.81
CA TYR A 55 -2.29 -5.85 -7.43
C TYR A 55 -3.37 -5.31 -8.37
N ARG A 56 -4.02 -4.19 -8.00
CA ARG A 56 -5.03 -3.51 -8.83
C ARG A 56 -4.42 -2.33 -9.56
N ARG A 57 -4.44 -2.36 -10.88
CA ARG A 57 -3.88 -1.31 -11.73
C ARG A 57 -4.94 -0.67 -12.61
N ASP A 58 -4.74 0.61 -12.89
CA ASP A 58 -5.53 1.32 -13.90
C ASP A 58 -5.08 0.96 -15.33
N GLU A 59 -5.68 1.62 -16.32
CA GLU A 59 -5.42 1.39 -17.74
C GLU A 59 -3.97 1.74 -18.14
N ASP A 60 -3.31 2.62 -17.38
CA ASP A 60 -1.92 3.01 -17.58
C ASP A 60 -0.92 2.12 -16.80
N GLY A 61 -1.43 1.08 -16.12
CA GLY A 61 -0.62 0.16 -15.32
C GLY A 61 -0.15 0.73 -13.98
N GLN A 62 -0.67 1.88 -13.57
CA GLN A 62 -0.36 2.51 -12.28
C GLN A 62 -1.16 1.86 -11.16
N PRO A 63 -0.61 1.79 -9.92
CA PRO A 63 -1.33 1.21 -8.80
C PRO A 63 -2.56 2.07 -8.44
N MET A 64 -3.67 1.41 -8.15
CA MET A 64 -4.85 2.09 -7.64
C MET A 64 -4.72 2.36 -6.14
N SER A 65 -5.54 3.26 -5.61
CA SER A 65 -5.65 3.41 -4.16
C SER A 65 -6.19 2.12 -3.52
N ALA A 66 -5.65 1.75 -2.37
CA ALA A 66 -6.14 0.61 -1.63
C ALA A 66 -7.59 0.85 -1.18
N GLU A 67 -8.41 -0.18 -1.37
CA GLU A 67 -9.81 -0.16 -0.98
C GLU A 67 -10.06 -1.28 0.00
N TRP A 68 -10.87 -0.98 1.01
CA TRP A 68 -11.29 -1.98 1.96
C TRP A 68 -12.30 -2.90 1.28
N ARG A 69 -11.89 -4.13 0.94
CA ARG A 69 -12.73 -5.11 0.26
C ARG A 69 -12.82 -6.38 1.09
N ASN A 70 -13.96 -7.06 1.05
CA ASN A 70 -14.08 -8.39 1.67
C ASN A 70 -13.44 -9.46 0.78
N ILE A 71 -13.44 -10.71 1.26
CA ILE A 71 -12.87 -11.86 0.53
C ILE A 71 -13.54 -12.14 -0.83
N LEU A 72 -14.77 -11.65 -1.02
CA LEU A 72 -15.50 -11.75 -2.29
C LEU A 72 -15.20 -10.57 -3.24
N GLY A 73 -14.26 -9.69 -2.87
CA GLY A 73 -13.89 -8.51 -3.63
C GLY A 73 -14.89 -7.36 -3.55
N GLN A 74 -15.91 -7.43 -2.70
CA GLN A 74 -16.91 -6.37 -2.54
C GLN A 74 -16.37 -5.26 -1.66
N LEU A 75 -16.56 -4.01 -2.09
CA LEU A 75 -16.17 -2.83 -1.32
C LEU A 75 -16.92 -2.79 0.02
N GLN A 76 -16.16 -2.73 1.09
CA GLN A 76 -16.63 -2.58 2.46
C GLN A 76 -16.59 -1.09 2.81
N ILE A 77 -17.69 -0.40 2.54
CA ILE A 77 -17.87 1.02 2.82
C ILE A 77 -18.26 1.18 4.30
N ALA A 78 -17.37 0.83 5.21
CA ALA A 78 -17.59 0.95 6.64
C ALA A 78 -16.44 1.70 7.32
N LEU A 79 -16.07 2.84 6.76
CA LEU A 79 -15.41 3.90 7.51
C LEU A 79 -16.15 5.20 7.23
N THR A 80 -17.37 5.31 7.78
CA THR A 80 -18.00 6.60 7.99
C THR A 80 -17.20 7.32 9.05
N THR A 81 -16.14 8.03 8.66
CA THR A 81 -15.54 9.02 9.54
C THR A 81 -16.54 10.15 9.64
N LYS A 82 -17.42 10.11 10.64
CA LYS A 82 -18.13 11.31 11.08
C LYS A 82 -17.06 12.35 11.39
N LYS A 83 -17.09 13.43 10.62
CA LYS A 83 -16.36 14.66 10.91
C LYS A 83 -17.03 15.39 12.07
#